data_AF-A0A7X3TAF9-F1
#
_entry.id   AF-A0A7X3TAF9-F1
#
_cell.length_a   1.000
_cell.length_b   1.000
_cell.length_c   1.000
_cell.angle_alpha   90.00
_cell.angle_beta   90.00
_cell.angle_gamma   90.00
#
_symmetry.space_group_name_H-M   'P 1'
#
loop_
_entity.id
_entity.type
_entity.pdbx_description
1 polymer ?
#
loop_
_entity_poly.entity_id
_entity_poly.type
_entity_poly.pdbx_seq_one_letter_code
_entity_poly.pdbx_strand_id
1 'polypeptide(L)'
;MQLYAEIGIPEYFIYDVDRRYLPSPLLGFRLIGDAYVEIASLARGGLPSVRLGLEFHLLDESLGIYDPEAEAWLKTSAERAEDAEERANQEADARQKAEAEVVRLQEALARLSNIRK
;
A
#
# COMPACT_ATOMS: atom_id res chain seq x y z
N MET A 1 25.58 12.36 9.15
CA MET A 1 25.20 11.03 9.69
C MET A 1 25.66 10.82 11.13
N GLN A 2 26.75 11.45 11.58
CA GLN A 2 27.33 11.24 12.91
C GLN A 2 26.35 11.48 14.07
N LEU A 3 25.55 12.55 14.04
CA LEU A 3 24.51 12.79 15.06
C LEU A 3 23.54 11.60 15.23
N TYR A 4 23.10 10.98 14.14
CA TYR A 4 22.18 9.84 14.21
C TYR A 4 22.85 8.58 14.75
N ALA A 5 24.14 8.40 14.48
CA ALA A 5 24.94 7.32 15.06
C ALA A 5 25.14 7.51 16.57
N GLU A 6 25.45 8.74 17.00
CA GLU A 6 25.65 9.10 18.41
C GLU A 6 24.40 8.85 19.28
N ILE A 7 23.21 9.12 18.74
CA ILE A 7 21.94 8.82 19.43
C ILE A 7 21.44 7.38 19.19
N GLY A 8 22.22 6.55 18.48
CA GLY A 8 21.97 5.12 18.35
C GLY A 8 20.84 4.72 17.39
N ILE A 9 20.56 5.51 16.34
CA ILE A 9 19.53 5.12 15.35
C ILE A 9 20.03 3.89 14.56
N PRO A 10 19.37 2.72 14.68
CA PRO A 10 19.93 1.45 14.22
C PRO A 10 19.98 1.31 12.70
N GLU A 11 19.01 1.89 11.99
CA GLU A 11 18.95 1.90 10.53
C GLU A 11 18.48 3.28 10.06
N TYR A 12 19.08 3.79 8.98
CA TYR A 12 18.80 5.11 8.44
C TYR A 12 18.69 5.04 6.92
N PHE A 13 17.53 5.42 6.39
CA PHE A 13 17.23 5.38 4.96
C PHE A 13 17.07 6.80 4.42
N ILE A 14 17.59 7.06 3.23
CA ILE A 14 17.53 8.35 2.55
C ILE A 14 16.94 8.12 1.18
N TYR A 15 15.87 8.85 0.88
CA TYR A 15 15.23 8.85 -0.42
C TYR A 15 15.28 10.26 -1.01
N ASP A 16 15.91 10.39 -2.17
CA ASP A 16 16.00 11.60 -2.97
C ASP A 16 14.98 11.53 -4.10
N VAL A 17 13.81 12.12 -3.85
CA VAL A 17 12.68 12.22 -4.79
C VAL A 17 13.11 12.87 -6.10
N ASP A 18 13.96 13.89 -6.04
CA ASP A 18 14.39 14.67 -7.20
C ASP A 18 15.52 14.00 -7.99
N ARG A 19 16.19 13.00 -7.41
CA ARG A 19 17.34 12.29 -7.98
C ARG A 19 18.50 13.24 -8.36
N ARG A 20 18.73 14.29 -7.57
CA ARG A 20 19.74 15.34 -7.85
C ARG A 20 20.93 15.33 -6.90
N TYR A 21 20.79 14.75 -5.73
CA TYR A 21 21.69 14.95 -4.60
C TYR A 21 22.44 13.68 -4.20
N LEU A 22 21.90 12.50 -4.50
CA LEU A 22 22.48 11.22 -4.11
C LEU A 22 23.00 10.42 -5.32
N PRO A 23 24.03 9.57 -5.12
CA PRO A 23 24.52 8.66 -6.18
C PRO A 23 23.49 7.59 -6.57
N SER A 24 22.58 7.26 -5.65
CA SER A 24 21.39 6.43 -5.88
C SER A 24 20.19 7.15 -5.25
N PRO A 25 19.00 7.18 -5.90
CA PRO A 25 17.82 7.83 -5.33
C PRO A 25 17.39 7.25 -3.98
N LEU A 26 17.75 6.00 -3.69
CA LEU A 26 17.49 5.35 -2.40
C LEU A 26 18.79 4.76 -1.86
N LEU A 27 19.13 5.14 -0.63
CA LEU A 27 20.25 4.63 0.15
C LEU A 27 19.77 4.20 1.53
N GLY A 28 20.43 3.21 2.11
CA GLY A 28 20.14 2.70 3.44
C GLY A 28 21.43 2.42 4.16
N PHE A 29 21.43 2.66 5.47
CA PHE A 29 22.60 2.47 6.31
C PHE A 29 22.19 1.74 7.59
N ARG A 30 23.03 0.84 8.06
CA ARG A 30 22.89 0.16 9.36
C ARG A 30 24.01 0.59 10.28
N LEU A 31 23.68 0.90 11.52
CA LEU A 31 24.65 1.21 12.55
C LEU A 31 25.32 -0.10 13.01
N ILE A 32 26.63 -0.21 12.80
CA ILE A 32 27.47 -1.33 13.26
C ILE A 32 28.57 -0.73 14.13
N GLY A 33 28.50 -0.98 15.44
CA GLY A 33 29.33 -0.26 16.40
C GLY A 33 28.92 1.21 16.46
N ASP A 34 29.85 2.10 16.10
CA ASP A 34 29.67 3.56 16.08
C ASP A 34 29.56 4.12 14.65
N ALA A 35 29.58 3.27 13.62
CA ALA A 35 29.61 3.68 12.23
C ALA A 35 28.43 3.14 11.42
N TYR A 36 27.96 3.96 10.47
CA TYR A 36 26.99 3.54 9.49
C TYR A 36 27.65 2.80 8.34
N VAL A 37 27.16 1.59 8.07
CA VAL A 37 27.56 0.77 6.93
C VAL A 37 26.38 0.72 5.96
N GLU A 38 26.63 0.93 4.68
CA GLU A 38 25.61 0.90 3.64
C GLU A 38 24.94 -0.48 3.56
N ILE A 39 23.61 -0.49 3.44
CA ILE A 39 22.80 -1.69 3.28
C ILE A 39 22.79 -2.05 1.80
N ALA A 40 23.27 -3.27 1.49
CA ALA A 40 23.22 -3.78 0.13
C ALA A 40 21.78 -4.07 -0.31
N SER A 41 21.48 -3.77 -1.57
CA SER A 41 20.21 -4.12 -2.20
C SER A 41 20.03 -5.64 -2.32
N LEU A 42 18.80 -6.10 -2.22
CA LEU A 42 18.44 -7.49 -2.48
C LEU A 42 18.57 -7.81 -3.98
N ALA A 43 18.68 -9.10 -4.32
CA ALA A 43 18.75 -9.56 -5.71
C ALA A 43 17.51 -9.16 -6.54
N ARG A 44 16.34 -9.02 -5.89
CA ARG A 44 15.08 -8.55 -6.50
C ARG A 44 14.95 -7.02 -6.55
N GLY A 45 15.96 -6.28 -6.08
CA GLY A 45 15.86 -4.85 -5.80
C GLY A 45 15.37 -4.57 -4.38
N GLY A 46 15.48 -3.31 -3.98
CA GLY A 46 15.08 -2.82 -2.66
C GLY A 46 16.09 -3.05 -1.55
N LEU A 47 15.93 -2.28 -0.48
CA LEU A 47 16.78 -2.28 0.70
C LEU A 47 16.05 -2.91 1.89
N PRO A 48 16.60 -3.99 2.49
CA PRO A 48 15.96 -4.67 3.61
C PRO A 48 16.21 -3.95 4.94
N SER A 49 15.14 -3.63 5.66
CA SER A 49 15.18 -3.24 7.07
C SER A 49 14.97 -4.46 7.96
N VAL A 50 16.01 -4.86 8.68
CA VAL A 50 15.91 -5.98 9.63
C VAL A 50 15.15 -5.54 10.88
N ARG A 51 15.19 -4.25 11.23
CA ARG A 51 14.49 -3.73 12.42
C ARG A 51 12.98 -3.66 12.23
N LEU A 52 12.54 -3.34 11.02
CA LEU A 52 11.11 -3.22 10.71
C LEU A 52 10.53 -4.52 10.14
N GLY A 53 11.38 -5.44 9.65
CA GLY A 53 10.91 -6.59 8.89
C GLY A 53 10.30 -6.20 7.54
N LEU A 54 10.71 -5.05 6.98
CA LEU A 54 10.16 -4.46 5.76
C LEU A 54 11.26 -4.25 4.73
N GLU A 55 10.87 -4.05 3.48
CA GLU A 55 11.75 -3.70 2.38
C GLU A 55 11.36 -2.37 1.75
N PHE A 56 12.35 -1.52 1.52
CA PHE A 56 12.16 -0.23 0.86
C PHE A 56 12.56 -0.35 -0.60
N HIS A 57 11.64 -0.07 -1.51
CA HIS A 57 11.85 -0.20 -2.95
C HIS A 57 11.56 1.11 -3.66
N LEU A 58 12.21 1.32 -4.80
CA LEU A 58 11.80 2.34 -5.76
C LEU A 58 10.80 1.70 -6.72
N LEU A 59 9.54 2.10 -6.61
CA LEU A 59 8.47 1.72 -7.52
C LEU A 59 8.23 2.88 -8.48
N ASP A 60 8.62 2.67 -9.74
CA ASP A 60 8.65 3.69 -10.79
C ASP A 60 9.44 4.93 -10.35
N GLU A 61 8.73 5.95 -9.87
CA GLU A 61 9.25 7.25 -9.41
C GLU A 61 8.95 7.52 -7.93
N SER A 62 8.52 6.52 -7.16
CA SER A 62 8.08 6.67 -5.77
C SER A 62 8.73 5.65 -4.83
N LEU A 63 8.67 5.95 -3.53
CA LEU A 63 9.10 5.03 -2.49
C LEU A 63 7.95 4.06 -2.16
N GLY A 64 8.17 2.78 -2.44
CA GLY A 64 7.31 1.68 -2.02
C GLY A 64 7.85 1.00 -0.77
N ILE A 65 6.95 0.54 0.10
CA ILE A 65 7.30 -0.26 1.28
C ILE A 65 6.63 -1.62 1.13
N TYR A 66 7.44 -2.68 1.04
CA TYR A 66 6.98 -4.05 0.91
C TYR A 66 7.08 -4.77 2.25
N ASP A 67 6.01 -5.46 2.62
CA ASP A 67 5.94 -6.35 3.76
C ASP A 67 6.11 -7.80 3.27
N PRO A 68 7.27 -8.44 3.51
CA PRO A 68 7.53 -9.81 3.09
C PRO A 68 6.77 -10.86 3.91
N GLU A 69 6.26 -10.52 5.10
CA GLU A 69 5.43 -11.44 5.90
C GLU A 69 4.00 -11.49 5.36
N ALA A 70 3.44 -10.32 5.03
CA ALA A 70 2.12 -10.21 4.39
C ALA A 70 2.15 -10.47 2.87
N GLU A 71 3.35 -10.61 2.29
CA GLU A 71 3.63 -10.67 0.85
C GLU A 71 2.97 -9.52 0.06
N ALA A 72 2.90 -8.32 0.65
CA ALA A 72 2.10 -7.22 0.11
C ALA A 72 2.79 -5.86 0.20
N TRP A 73 2.46 -4.97 -0.72
CA TRP A 73 2.83 -3.56 -0.64
C TRP A 73 1.98 -2.84 0.40
N LEU A 74 2.63 -2.12 1.32
CA LEU A 74 1.95 -1.30 2.29
C LEU A 74 1.34 -0.09 1.60
N LYS A 75 0.01 0.01 1.69
CA LYS A 75 -0.73 1.17 1.19
C LYS A 75 -0.53 2.37 2.10
N THR A 76 -0.46 3.55 1.50
CA THR A 76 -0.63 4.83 2.18
C THR A 76 -2.07 4.98 2.70
N SER A 77 -2.29 5.94 3.58
CA SER A 77 -3.64 6.24 4.06
C SER A 77 -4.57 6.75 2.95
N ALA A 78 -4.02 7.42 1.93
CA ALA A 78 -4.79 7.89 0.78
C ALA A 78 -5.26 6.73 -0.10
N GLU A 79 -4.36 5.82 -0.48
CA GLU A 79 -4.71 4.63 -1.26
C GLU A 79 -5.74 3.74 -0.54
N ARG A 80 -5.62 3.58 0.79
CA ARG A 80 -6.64 2.87 1.58
C ARG A 80 -8.00 3.56 1.57
N ALA A 81 -8.02 4.89 1.54
CA ALA A 81 -9.26 5.66 1.48
C ALA A 81 -9.92 5.53 0.11
N GLU A 82 -9.13 5.59 -0.97
CA GLU A 82 -9.59 5.36 -2.34
C GLU A 82 -10.20 3.96 -2.49
N ASP A 83 -9.53 2.90 -2.00
CA ASP A 83 -10.10 1.55 -2.01
C ASP A 83 -11.43 1.46 -1.24
N ALA A 84 -11.56 2.21 -0.13
CA ALA A 84 -12.76 2.20 0.69
C ALA A 84 -13.91 2.92 -0.02
N GLU A 85 -13.63 4.04 -0.69
CA GLU A 85 -14.60 4.77 -1.50
C GLU A 85 -15.05 3.95 -2.71
N GLU A 86 -14.12 3.31 -3.42
CA GLU A 86 -14.44 2.48 -4.57
C GLU A 86 -15.33 1.28 -4.16
N ARG A 87 -15.02 0.63 -3.04
CA ARG A 87 -15.88 -0.43 -2.48
C ARG A 87 -17.25 0.08 -2.11
N ALA A 88 -17.35 1.23 -1.45
CA ALA A 88 -18.64 1.82 -1.07
C ALA A 88 -19.50 2.13 -2.30
N ASN A 89 -18.89 2.65 -3.38
CA ASN A 89 -19.57 2.93 -4.64
C ASN A 89 -20.05 1.64 -5.32
N GLN A 90 -19.21 0.60 -5.38
CA GLN A 90 -19.58 -0.70 -5.95
C GLN A 90 -20.74 -1.35 -5.16
N GLU A 91 -20.71 -1.28 -3.83
CA GLU A 91 -21.78 -1.78 -2.97
C GLU A 91 -23.08 -1.01 -3.16
N ALA A 92 -23.02 0.32 -3.27
CA ALA A 92 -24.19 1.16 -3.53
C ALA A 92 -24.83 0.83 -4.89
N ASP A 93 -24.02 0.68 -5.94
CA ASP A 93 -24.48 0.31 -7.28
C ASP A 93 -25.10 -1.10 -7.30
N ALA A 94 -24.45 -2.07 -6.65
CA ALA A 94 -24.95 -3.43 -6.53
C ALA A 94 -26.30 -3.45 -5.78
N ARG A 95 -26.41 -2.66 -4.71
CA ARG A 95 -27.64 -2.52 -3.94
C ARG A 95 -28.77 -1.91 -4.76
N GLN A 96 -28.53 -0.82 -5.48
CA GLN A 96 -29.53 -0.19 -6.34
C GLN A 96 -30.06 -1.14 -7.41
N LYS A 97 -29.16 -1.92 -8.04
CA LYS A 97 -29.56 -2.95 -9.02
C LYS A 97 -30.40 -4.05 -8.40
N ALA A 98 -30.03 -4.53 -7.21
CA ALA A 98 -30.78 -5.54 -6.49
C ALA A 98 -32.17 -5.02 -6.09
N GLU A 99 -32.27 -3.79 -5.57
CA GLU A 99 -33.54 -3.17 -5.20
C GLU A 99 -34.45 -2.99 -6.42
N ALA A 100 -33.92 -2.53 -7.55
CA ALA A 100 -34.69 -2.40 -8.79
C ALA A 100 -35.22 -3.74 -9.31
N GLU A 101 -34.43 -4.81 -9.19
CA GLU A 101 -34.86 -6.15 -9.61
C GLU A 101 -35.91 -6.74 -8.66
N VAL A 102 -35.77 -6.52 -7.35
CA VAL A 102 -36.80 -6.91 -6.37
C VAL A 102 -38.14 -6.25 -6.71
N VAL A 103 -38.15 -4.96 -7.03
CA VAL A 103 -39.38 -4.25 -7.43
C VAL A 103 -39.97 -4.87 -8.70
N ARG A 104 -39.16 -5.13 -9.74
CA ARG A 104 -39.65 -5.78 -10.97
C ARG A 104 -40.26 -7.16 -10.71
N LEU A 105 -39.61 -7.98 -9.90
CA LEU A 105 -40.09 -9.32 -9.56
C LEU A 105 -41.41 -9.24 -8.77
N GLN A 106 -41.53 -8.30 -7.84
CA GLN A 106 -42.77 -8.06 -7.09
C GLN A 106 -43.92 -7.65 -8.01
N GLU A 107 -43.68 -6.74 -8.95
CA GLU A 107 -44.69 -6.34 -9.94
C GLU A 107 -45.11 -7.51 -10.84
N ALA A 108 -44.16 -8.32 -11.31
CA ALA A 108 -44.44 -9.49 -12.13
C ALA A 108 -45.29 -10.53 -11.37
N LEU A 109 -44.96 -10.80 -10.10
CA LEU A 109 -45.75 -11.69 -9.23
C LEU A 109 -47.16 -11.15 -9.00
N ALA A 110 -47.30 -9.84 -8.74
CA ALA A 110 -48.61 -9.21 -8.57
C ALA A 110 -49.48 -9.37 -9.83
N ARG A 111 -48.92 -9.14 -11.02
CA ARG A 111 -49.62 -9.34 -12.31
C ARG A 111 -50.07 -10.78 -12.50
N LEU A 112 -49.19 -11.75 -12.24
CA LEU A 112 -49.52 -13.18 -12.36
C LEU A 112 -50.61 -13.61 -11.36
N SER A 113 -50.58 -13.07 -10.14
CA SER A 113 -51.57 -13.40 -9.11
C SER A 113 -52.98 -12.88 -9.43
N ASN A 114 -53.08 -11.74 -10.13
CA ASN A 114 -54.36 -11.14 -10.53
C ASN A 114 -55.00 -11.83 -11.76
N ILE A 115 -54.21 -12.48 -12.61
CA ILE A 115 -54.72 -13.23 -13.79
C ILE A 115 -55.31 -14.60 -13.38
N ARG A 116 -54.92 -15.11 -12.21
CA ARG A 116 -55.31 -16.46 -11.73
C ARG A 116 -56.54 -16.46 -10.81
N LYS A 117 -57.20 -15.31 -10.62
CA LYS A 117 -58.49 -15.14 -9.93
C LYS A 117 -59.59 -14.90 -10.96
#